data_AF-A0A9X3P8D3-F1
#
_entry.id   AF-A0A9X3P8D3-F1
#
_cell.length_a   1.000
_cell.length_b   1.000
_cell.length_c   1.000
_cell.angle_alpha   90.00
_cell.angle_beta   90.00
_cell.angle_gamma   90.00
#
_symmetry.space_group_name_H-M   'P 1'
#
loop_
_entity.id
_entity.type
_entity.pdbx_description
1 polymer ?
#
loop_
_entity_poly.entity_id
_entity_poly.type
_entity_poly.pdbx_seq_one_letter_code
_entity_poly.pdbx_strand_id
1 'polypeptide(L)'
;MTEGRLERKRRLRRRRRFVFFAILVVMAGAGLYFAFGIGGTEKPQALDEDERIAPTSIADPASPQSVPPSPEVAAEVTPPLYFSGTGTWTYAVPVDDAVVGDSGTLLQYDVAVENGLELDAAEFGAFVNATLADPRSWTAGGAWRFQQVPHGGGADFTVFLASPEQRAYLCGSQNTTVSCRNGDNVVINSARWITGVGHWDGTLDTYRQYAVNHEVGHRLGHGHEVCPAEGEPSPVMAQQTYQLAGCTGNAWPYPDSSTYVSGPAGDYNGPDLPPDDFIDR
;
A
#
# COMPACT_ATOMS: atom_id res chain seq x y z
N MET A 1 3.46 37.91 47.74
CA MET A 1 3.54 36.88 46.67
C MET A 1 4.07 37.52 45.38
N THR A 2 5.38 37.71 45.22
CA THR A 2 5.91 38.36 43.98
C THR A 2 7.35 37.99 43.59
N GLU A 3 8.23 37.60 44.53
CA GLU A 3 9.65 37.31 44.19
C GLU A 3 9.89 35.95 43.53
N GLY A 4 9.29 34.86 44.02
CA GLY A 4 9.54 33.50 43.49
C GLY A 4 9.11 33.29 42.02
N ARG A 5 8.15 34.07 41.52
CA ARG A 5 7.67 33.95 40.13
C ARG A 5 8.62 34.61 39.12
N LEU A 6 9.36 35.64 39.54
CA LEU A 6 10.32 36.35 38.70
C LEU A 6 11.61 35.55 38.53
N GLU A 7 12.08 34.90 39.59
CA GLU A 7 13.26 34.03 39.52
C GLU A 7 13.04 32.80 38.63
N ARG A 8 11.85 32.19 38.70
CA ARG A 8 11.48 31.05 37.85
C ARG A 8 11.46 31.44 36.36
N LYS A 9 10.95 32.63 36.02
CA LYS A 9 10.97 33.16 34.65
C LYS A 9 12.40 33.46 34.15
N ARG A 10 13.29 33.96 35.01
CA ARG A 10 14.70 34.19 34.66
C ARG A 10 15.47 32.89 34.40
N ARG A 11 15.26 31.86 35.23
CA ARG A 11 15.87 30.53 35.03
C ARG A 11 15.41 29.87 33.72
N LEU A 12 14.12 29.95 33.39
CA LEU A 12 13.57 29.41 32.14
C LEU A 12 14.11 30.13 30.90
N ARG A 13 14.25 31.46 30.95
CA ARG A 13 14.87 32.24 29.85
C ARG A 13 16.34 31.90 29.64
N ARG A 14 17.09 31.67 30.72
CA ARG A 14 18.52 31.29 30.64
C ARG A 14 18.69 29.89 30.06
N ARG A 15 17.83 28.94 30.44
CA ARG A 15 17.83 27.56 29.92
C ARG A 15 17.46 27.51 28.43
N ARG A 16 16.45 28.28 27.99
CA ARG A 16 16.09 28.43 26.57
C ARG A 16 17.26 28.98 25.74
N ARG A 17 17.93 30.03 26.21
CA ARG A 17 19.07 30.62 25.49
C ARG A 17 20.24 29.66 25.34
N PHE A 18 20.51 28.81 26.34
CA PHE A 18 21.55 27.78 26.26
C PHE A 18 21.20 26.69 25.24
N VAL A 19 19.95 26.24 25.18
CA VAL A 19 19.49 25.23 24.21
C VAL A 19 19.58 25.77 22.77
N PHE A 20 19.18 27.02 22.54
CA PHE A 20 19.31 27.64 21.20
C PHE A 20 20.77 27.78 20.74
N PHE A 21 21.69 28.10 21.66
CA PHE A 21 23.12 28.20 21.31
C PHE A 21 23.73 26.83 20.99
N ALA A 22 23.33 25.78 21.70
CA ALA A 22 23.81 24.42 21.44
C ALA A 22 23.35 23.89 20.06
N ILE A 23 22.10 24.18 19.66
CA ILE A 23 21.57 23.78 18.34
C ILE A 23 22.32 24.46 17.19
N LEU A 24 22.68 25.75 17.32
CA LEU A 24 23.42 26.47 16.30
C LEU A 24 24.85 25.92 16.08
N VAL A 25 25.51 25.45 17.14
CA VAL A 25 26.86 24.86 17.03
C VAL A 25 26.81 23.50 16.32
N VAL A 26 25.77 22.70 16.53
CA VAL A 26 25.59 21.40 15.84
C VAL A 26 25.32 21.61 14.33
N MET A 27 24.49 22.59 13.97
CA MET A 27 24.18 22.89 12.57
C MET A 27 25.40 23.41 11.80
N ALA A 28 26.30 24.16 12.44
CA ALA A 28 27.55 24.61 11.81
C ALA A 28 28.57 23.46 11.60
N GLY A 29 28.52 22.41 12.44
CA GLY A 29 29.40 21.24 12.32
C GLY A 29 29.03 20.30 11.16
N ALA A 30 27.74 20.21 10.82
CA ALA A 30 27.27 19.36 9.70
C ALA A 30 27.55 19.97 8.32
N GLY A 31 27.74 21.29 8.23
CA GLY A 31 28.03 22.00 6.97
C GLY A 31 29.45 21.83 6.43
N LEU A 32 30.37 21.21 7.18
CA LEU A 32 31.77 21.01 6.76
C LEU A 32 32.09 19.60 6.24
N TYR A 33 31.13 18.66 6.24
CA TYR A 33 31.36 17.29 5.75
C TYR A 33 30.95 17.07 4.27
N PHE A 34 30.44 18.10 3.59
CA PHE A 34 30.01 18.07 2.18
C PHE A 34 30.89 18.93 1.27
N ALA A 35 32.20 18.91 1.49
CA ALA A 35 33.18 19.44 0.56
C ALA A 35 34.33 18.43 0.47
N PHE A 36 34.65 18.00 -0.77
CA PHE A 36 35.66 17.01 -1.17
C PHE A 36 35.18 15.55 -1.33
N GLY A 37 34.72 15.24 -2.54
CA GLY A 37 34.45 13.89 -3.04
C GLY A 37 34.24 13.86 -4.57
N ILE A 38 35.24 14.31 -5.32
CA ILE A 38 35.43 14.13 -6.77
C ILE A 38 35.73 12.63 -6.99
N GLY A 39 35.35 11.87 -8.01
CA GLY A 39 34.73 12.08 -9.32
C GLY A 39 34.99 10.77 -10.10
N GLY A 40 34.12 10.39 -11.02
CA GLY A 40 34.27 9.14 -11.78
C GLY A 40 33.16 8.95 -12.80
N THR A 41 33.35 9.59 -13.96
CA THR A 41 32.53 9.43 -15.16
C THR A 41 32.92 8.16 -15.92
N GLU A 42 31.98 7.23 -16.11
CA GLU A 42 32.06 6.26 -17.21
C GLU A 42 30.73 6.22 -17.95
N LYS A 43 30.77 6.58 -19.23
CA LYS A 43 29.72 6.36 -20.23
C LYS A 43 29.81 4.91 -20.72
N PRO A 44 28.70 4.19 -20.90
CA PRO A 44 28.70 3.02 -21.78
C PRO A 44 28.62 3.46 -23.25
N GLN A 45 29.51 2.90 -24.08
CA GLN A 45 29.49 3.01 -25.54
C GLN A 45 28.48 2.04 -26.16
N ALA A 46 27.85 2.52 -27.23
CA ALA A 46 27.04 1.77 -28.16
C ALA A 46 27.88 0.83 -29.05
N LEU A 47 27.26 -0.25 -29.53
CA LEU A 47 27.66 -0.97 -30.73
C LEU A 47 26.45 -1.10 -31.66
N ASP A 48 26.56 -0.39 -32.79
CA ASP A 48 25.85 -0.59 -34.07
C ASP A 48 26.15 -2.02 -34.61
N GLU A 49 25.15 -2.77 -35.06
CA GLU A 49 24.65 -2.89 -36.46
C GLU A 49 25.51 -3.79 -37.36
N ASP A 50 24.93 -4.86 -37.91
CA ASP A 50 24.88 -5.05 -39.37
C ASP A 50 23.88 -6.15 -39.81
N GLU A 51 23.36 -5.91 -40.99
CA GLU A 51 22.26 -6.49 -41.73
C GLU A 51 22.75 -7.53 -42.77
N ARG A 52 21.78 -8.22 -43.40
CA ARG A 52 21.74 -8.75 -44.80
C ARG A 52 21.71 -10.26 -45.11
N ILE A 53 20.46 -10.71 -45.32
CA ILE A 53 19.83 -11.11 -46.62
C ILE A 53 20.41 -12.32 -47.42
N ALA A 54 19.65 -13.44 -47.38
CA ALA A 54 18.98 -14.23 -48.45
C ALA A 54 19.81 -14.87 -49.63
N PRO A 55 19.28 -15.75 -50.54
CA PRO A 55 17.87 -16.18 -50.75
C PRO A 55 17.58 -17.65 -51.26
N THR A 56 16.28 -17.98 -51.32
CA THR A 56 15.51 -18.77 -52.35
C THR A 56 15.71 -20.30 -52.57
N SER A 57 14.64 -21.13 -52.40
CA SER A 57 13.72 -21.62 -53.50
C SER A 57 12.94 -22.93 -53.21
N ILE A 58 11.58 -22.85 -53.31
CA ILE A 58 10.57 -23.75 -53.95
C ILE A 58 10.48 -25.24 -53.49
N ALA A 59 9.47 -25.72 -52.74
CA ALA A 59 8.00 -25.92 -52.93
C ALA A 59 7.60 -27.36 -53.36
N ASP A 60 6.67 -28.00 -52.64
CA ASP A 60 5.45 -28.66 -53.19
C ASP A 60 4.44 -29.02 -52.05
N PRO A 61 3.12 -29.12 -52.30
CA PRO A 61 2.07 -29.10 -51.30
C PRO A 61 1.60 -30.50 -50.87
N ALA A 62 1.24 -30.66 -49.59
CA ALA A 62 0.51 -31.82 -49.09
C ALA A 62 -0.68 -31.38 -48.21
N SER A 63 -1.79 -32.09 -48.39
CA SER A 63 -3.16 -31.84 -47.93
C SER A 63 -3.35 -31.34 -46.48
N PRO A 64 -4.43 -30.56 -46.23
CA PRO A 64 -4.77 -30.11 -44.89
C PRO A 64 -5.29 -31.28 -44.05
N GLN A 65 -4.50 -31.71 -43.05
CA GLN A 65 -5.01 -32.47 -41.93
C GLN A 65 -5.53 -31.49 -40.88
N SER A 66 -6.81 -31.62 -40.54
CA SER A 66 -7.49 -30.86 -39.50
C SER A 66 -6.89 -31.17 -38.14
N VAL A 67 -6.04 -30.25 -37.65
CA VAL A 67 -5.60 -30.19 -36.26
C VAL A 67 -6.82 -29.80 -35.41
N PRO A 68 -7.20 -30.56 -34.37
CA PRO A 68 -8.26 -30.14 -33.45
C PRO A 68 -7.81 -28.86 -32.72
N PRO A 69 -8.70 -27.89 -32.47
CA PRO A 69 -8.31 -26.67 -31.79
C PRO A 69 -7.78 -27.02 -30.39
N SER A 70 -6.52 -26.64 -30.15
CA SER A 70 -5.97 -26.53 -28.80
C SER A 70 -6.92 -25.63 -28.00
N PRO A 71 -7.27 -25.97 -26.74
CA PRO A 71 -8.06 -25.06 -25.92
C PRO A 71 -7.29 -23.75 -25.82
N GLU A 72 -7.87 -22.70 -26.40
CA GLU A 72 -7.42 -21.33 -26.27
C GLU A 72 -7.52 -21.03 -24.78
N VAL A 73 -6.37 -20.95 -24.11
CA VAL A 73 -6.29 -20.40 -22.77
C VAL A 73 -6.77 -18.96 -22.92
N ALA A 74 -8.01 -18.70 -22.50
CA ALA A 74 -8.54 -17.35 -22.44
C ALA A 74 -7.52 -16.52 -21.65
N ALA A 75 -6.86 -15.58 -22.33
CA ALA A 75 -5.94 -14.67 -21.66
C ALA A 75 -6.76 -13.94 -20.59
N GLU A 76 -6.35 -14.05 -19.33
CA GLU A 76 -6.92 -13.22 -18.27
C GLU A 76 -6.68 -11.76 -18.68
N VAL A 77 -7.78 -11.05 -18.95
CA VAL A 77 -7.75 -9.63 -19.27
C VAL A 77 -7.43 -8.92 -17.97
N THR A 78 -6.16 -8.55 -17.78
CA THR A 78 -5.75 -7.68 -16.68
C THR A 78 -6.27 -6.27 -16.97
N PRO A 79 -6.96 -5.61 -16.01
CA PRO A 79 -7.39 -4.23 -16.18
C PRO A 79 -6.19 -3.33 -16.53
N PRO A 80 -6.38 -2.31 -17.37
CA PRO A 80 -5.34 -1.32 -17.64
C PRO A 80 -4.92 -0.60 -16.36
N LEU A 81 -3.65 -0.16 -16.34
CA LEU A 81 -3.09 0.63 -15.25
C LEU A 81 -3.20 2.11 -15.59
N TYR A 82 -3.77 2.88 -14.67
CA TYR A 82 -3.88 4.34 -14.77
C TYR A 82 -3.06 4.98 -13.65
N PHE A 83 -2.23 5.95 -14.01
CA PHE A 83 -1.54 6.80 -13.06
C PHE A 83 -2.49 7.84 -12.44
N SER A 84 -3.39 8.38 -13.26
CA SER A 84 -4.36 9.39 -12.84
C SER A 84 -5.80 8.90 -13.04
N GLY A 85 -6.69 9.27 -12.12
CA GLY A 85 -8.12 9.24 -12.33
C GLY A 85 -8.67 10.66 -12.44
N THR A 86 -9.98 10.81 -12.24
CA THR A 86 -10.64 12.12 -12.34
C THR A 86 -10.66 12.92 -11.04
N GLY A 87 -10.19 12.35 -9.92
CA GLY A 87 -10.36 12.92 -8.58
C GLY A 87 -11.82 12.99 -8.09
N THR A 88 -12.75 12.35 -8.80
CA THR A 88 -14.16 12.20 -8.41
C THR A 88 -14.46 10.75 -8.05
N TRP A 89 -15.53 10.50 -7.28
CA TRP A 89 -15.75 9.22 -6.63
C TRP A 89 -17.08 8.57 -7.01
N THR A 90 -17.04 7.26 -7.25
CA THR A 90 -18.23 6.40 -7.18
C THR A 90 -18.19 5.64 -5.85
N TYR A 91 -19.24 5.80 -5.05
CA TYR A 91 -19.38 5.11 -3.78
C TYR A 91 -20.07 3.77 -3.96
N ALA A 92 -19.53 2.74 -3.32
CA ALA A 92 -20.15 1.42 -3.29
C ALA A 92 -21.46 1.47 -2.51
N VAL A 93 -22.48 0.78 -3.01
CA VAL A 93 -23.66 0.44 -2.22
C VAL A 93 -23.26 -0.73 -1.29
N PRO A 94 -23.59 -0.69 0.01
CA PRO A 94 -23.34 -1.82 0.91
C PRO A 94 -23.94 -3.11 0.38
N VAL A 95 -23.22 -4.22 0.55
CA VAL A 95 -23.69 -5.56 0.14
C VAL A 95 -24.94 -5.95 0.94
N ASP A 96 -24.94 -5.62 2.23
CA ASP A 96 -26.05 -5.76 3.16
C ASP A 96 -25.91 -4.72 4.30
N ASP A 97 -26.85 -4.73 5.23
CA ASP A 97 -26.83 -3.88 6.42
C ASP A 97 -26.21 -4.61 7.65
N ALA A 98 -25.51 -5.73 7.45
CA ALA A 98 -25.03 -6.56 8.54
C ALA A 98 -23.88 -5.89 9.31
N VAL A 99 -23.92 -6.06 10.63
CA VAL A 99 -22.78 -5.75 11.49
C VAL A 99 -21.96 -7.02 11.64
N VAL A 100 -20.68 -6.96 11.32
CA VAL A 100 -19.74 -8.08 11.47
C VAL A 100 -18.98 -7.97 12.79
N GLY A 101 -18.74 -9.11 13.43
CA GLY A 101 -18.13 -9.24 14.75
C GLY A 101 -19.14 -9.18 15.90
N ASP A 102 -18.85 -9.94 16.96
CA ASP A 102 -19.81 -10.18 18.06
C ASP A 102 -19.65 -9.24 19.26
N SER A 103 -18.52 -8.53 19.35
CA SER A 103 -18.21 -7.68 20.51
C SER A 103 -17.26 -6.53 20.17
N GLY A 104 -17.23 -5.52 21.05
CA GLY A 104 -16.34 -4.36 20.90
C GLY A 104 -16.99 -3.16 20.22
N THR A 105 -16.14 -2.19 19.87
CA THR A 105 -16.54 -0.91 19.29
C THR A 105 -17.00 -1.12 17.85
N LEU A 106 -18.18 -0.60 17.52
CA LEU A 106 -18.66 -0.56 16.14
C LEU A 106 -18.01 0.61 15.40
N LEU A 107 -17.38 0.33 14.27
CA LEU A 107 -16.99 1.34 13.29
C LEU A 107 -17.79 1.15 12.01
N GLN A 108 -18.44 2.22 11.57
CA GLN A 108 -19.13 2.29 10.29
C GLN A 108 -18.17 2.79 9.22
N TYR A 109 -18.22 2.24 8.02
CA TYR A 109 -17.37 2.67 6.92
C TYR A 109 -18.12 2.73 5.61
N ASP A 110 -17.74 3.65 4.73
CA ASP A 110 -18.13 3.62 3.32
C ASP A 110 -16.91 3.27 2.44
N VAL A 111 -17.20 2.92 1.19
CA VAL A 111 -16.18 2.51 0.21
C VAL A 111 -16.35 3.34 -1.04
N ALA A 112 -15.25 3.84 -1.59
CA ALA A 112 -15.26 4.67 -2.79
C ALA A 112 -14.15 4.27 -3.75
N VAL A 113 -14.47 4.26 -5.04
CA VAL A 113 -13.50 4.06 -6.13
C VAL A 113 -13.41 5.35 -6.92
N GLU A 114 -12.18 5.75 -7.25
CA GLU A 114 -11.95 6.89 -8.11
C GLU A 114 -12.44 6.63 -9.53
N ASN A 115 -13.22 7.56 -10.07
CA ASN A 115 -13.71 7.49 -11.44
C ASN A 115 -12.56 7.68 -12.44
N GLY A 116 -12.60 6.94 -13.54
CA GLY A 116 -11.57 6.97 -14.58
C GLY A 116 -10.56 5.82 -14.53
N LEU A 117 -10.68 4.92 -13.54
CA LEU A 117 -9.77 3.78 -13.38
C LEU A 117 -10.27 2.46 -14.00
N GLU A 118 -11.47 2.44 -14.58
CA GLU A 118 -12.13 1.20 -15.07
C GLU A 118 -12.27 0.11 -13.99
N LEU A 119 -12.38 0.52 -12.72
CA LEU A 119 -12.58 -0.35 -11.56
C LEU A 119 -14.00 -0.18 -11.02
N ASP A 120 -14.65 -1.29 -10.69
CA ASP A 120 -16.03 -1.28 -10.22
C ASP A 120 -16.13 -1.07 -8.70
N ALA A 121 -16.98 -0.12 -8.29
CA ALA A 121 -17.17 0.21 -6.88
C ALA A 121 -17.92 -0.86 -6.10
N ALA A 122 -18.87 -1.57 -6.73
CA ALA A 122 -19.60 -2.65 -6.06
C ALA A 122 -18.69 -3.86 -5.82
N GLU A 123 -17.85 -4.23 -6.79
CA GLU A 123 -16.85 -5.30 -6.65
C GLU A 123 -15.82 -4.98 -5.57
N PHE A 124 -15.26 -3.76 -5.58
CA PHE A 124 -14.33 -3.33 -4.54
C PHE A 124 -15.00 -3.30 -3.15
N GLY A 125 -16.20 -2.73 -3.06
CA GLY A 125 -17.00 -2.70 -1.83
C GLY A 125 -17.28 -4.08 -1.26
N ALA A 126 -17.70 -5.02 -2.11
CA ALA A 126 -17.93 -6.41 -1.71
C ALA A 126 -16.65 -7.09 -1.24
N PHE A 127 -15.52 -6.84 -1.89
CA PHE A 127 -14.23 -7.39 -1.47
C PHE A 127 -13.80 -6.87 -0.09
N VAL A 128 -13.92 -5.56 0.15
CA VAL A 128 -13.61 -4.95 1.45
C VAL A 128 -14.52 -5.52 2.54
N ASN A 129 -15.82 -5.59 2.29
CA ASN A 129 -16.78 -6.19 3.22
C ASN A 129 -16.44 -7.65 3.55
N ALA A 130 -16.22 -8.49 2.54
CA ALA A 130 -15.84 -9.88 2.74
C ALA A 130 -14.52 -10.03 3.51
N THR A 131 -13.54 -9.16 3.26
CA THR A 131 -12.25 -9.18 3.97
C THR A 131 -12.41 -8.84 5.45
N LEU A 132 -13.21 -7.82 5.79
CA LEU A 132 -13.43 -7.43 7.19
C LEU A 132 -14.40 -8.37 7.92
N ALA A 133 -15.28 -9.05 7.19
CA ALA A 133 -16.19 -10.07 7.70
C ALA A 133 -15.50 -11.43 7.95
N ASP A 134 -14.34 -11.67 7.34
CA ASP A 134 -13.63 -12.94 7.47
C ASP A 134 -13.24 -13.19 8.96
N PRO A 135 -13.44 -14.40 9.49
CA PRO A 135 -13.12 -14.73 10.89
C PRO A 135 -11.62 -14.61 11.21
N ARG A 136 -10.75 -14.45 10.22
CA ARG A 136 -9.32 -14.20 10.40
C ARG A 136 -8.96 -12.71 10.49
N SER A 137 -9.93 -11.83 10.22
CA SER A 137 -9.77 -10.37 10.27
C SER A 137 -9.87 -9.82 11.70
N TRP A 138 -9.89 -8.50 11.83
CA TRP A 138 -9.80 -7.75 13.08
C TRP A 138 -10.91 -8.05 14.09
N THR A 139 -12.07 -8.53 13.62
CA THR A 139 -13.21 -8.89 14.49
C THR A 139 -12.89 -10.07 15.42
N ALA A 140 -11.95 -10.96 15.04
CA ALA A 140 -11.53 -12.10 15.85
C ALA A 140 -10.94 -11.69 17.21
N GLY A 141 -10.33 -10.50 17.29
CA GLY A 141 -9.80 -9.95 18.54
C GLY A 141 -10.86 -9.46 19.53
N GLY A 142 -12.14 -9.42 19.14
CA GLY A 142 -13.26 -9.00 19.99
C GLY A 142 -13.29 -7.50 20.36
N ALA A 143 -12.33 -6.72 19.90
CA ALA A 143 -12.27 -5.28 20.18
C ALA A 143 -13.10 -4.44 19.19
N TRP A 144 -13.39 -4.99 18.00
CA TRP A 144 -13.92 -4.25 16.86
C TRP A 144 -15.07 -4.99 16.18
N ARG A 145 -16.04 -4.21 15.73
CA ARG A 145 -17.11 -4.60 14.82
C ARG A 145 -17.15 -3.63 13.66
N PHE A 146 -17.57 -4.10 12.50
CA PHE A 146 -17.67 -3.26 11.31
C PHE A 146 -19.06 -3.31 10.71
N GLN A 147 -19.46 -2.21 10.07
CA GLN A 147 -20.65 -2.16 9.25
C GLN A 147 -20.38 -1.27 8.05
N GLN A 148 -20.58 -1.80 6.84
CA GLN A 148 -20.56 -0.96 5.66
C GLN A 148 -21.85 -0.13 5.61
N VAL A 149 -21.74 1.17 5.40
CA VAL A 149 -22.88 2.09 5.31
C VAL A 149 -22.85 2.81 3.97
N PRO A 150 -24.01 3.24 3.44
CA PRO A 150 -24.03 4.04 2.22
C PRO A 150 -23.36 5.39 2.48
N HIS A 151 -22.84 6.02 1.42
CA HIS A 151 -22.29 7.36 1.52
C HIS A 151 -23.32 8.35 2.09
N GLY A 152 -22.86 9.20 3.02
CA GLY A 152 -23.74 10.09 3.79
C GLY A 152 -24.49 9.41 4.95
N GLY A 153 -24.31 8.10 5.15
CA GLY A 153 -24.90 7.31 6.23
C GLY A 153 -24.20 7.44 7.59
N GLY A 154 -23.19 8.32 7.71
CA GLY A 154 -22.46 8.53 8.96
C GLY A 154 -21.27 7.59 9.18
N ALA A 155 -20.52 7.30 8.12
CA ALA A 155 -19.27 6.53 8.20
C ALA A 155 -18.24 7.20 9.12
N ASP A 156 -17.56 6.39 9.94
CA ASP A 156 -16.42 6.78 10.78
C ASP A 156 -15.11 6.85 9.99
N PHE A 157 -15.03 6.19 8.83
CA PHE A 157 -13.92 6.26 7.89
C PHE A 157 -14.34 5.79 6.49
N THR A 158 -13.55 6.14 5.47
CA THR A 158 -13.76 5.71 4.08
C THR A 158 -12.60 4.86 3.60
N VAL A 159 -12.90 3.74 2.95
CA VAL A 159 -11.92 2.94 2.20
C VAL A 159 -11.93 3.37 0.74
N PHE A 160 -10.87 4.05 0.31
CA PHE A 160 -10.68 4.54 -1.05
C PHE A 160 -9.86 3.55 -1.88
N LEU A 161 -10.26 3.31 -3.13
CA LEU A 161 -9.39 2.79 -4.18
C LEU A 161 -9.04 3.95 -5.11
N ALA A 162 -7.78 4.38 -5.06
CA ALA A 162 -7.33 5.62 -5.68
C ALA A 162 -6.15 5.37 -6.62
N SER A 163 -6.06 6.18 -7.67
CA SER A 163 -4.89 6.21 -8.56
C SER A 163 -3.62 6.57 -7.78
N PRO A 164 -2.43 6.23 -8.29
CA PRO A 164 -1.15 6.67 -7.72
C PRO A 164 -1.09 8.20 -7.47
N GLU A 165 -1.61 9.01 -8.40
CA GLU A 165 -1.73 10.46 -8.24
C GLU A 165 -2.72 10.84 -7.13
N GLN A 166 -3.95 10.34 -7.16
CA GLN A 166 -4.98 10.73 -6.18
C GLN A 166 -4.65 10.26 -4.77
N ARG A 167 -4.01 9.09 -4.66
CA ARG A 167 -3.41 8.58 -3.43
C ARG A 167 -2.44 9.59 -2.83
N ALA A 168 -1.56 10.21 -3.62
CA ALA A 168 -0.58 11.16 -3.10
C ALA A 168 -1.24 12.35 -2.37
N TYR A 169 -2.36 12.84 -2.93
CA TYR A 169 -3.16 13.89 -2.29
C TYR A 169 -3.86 13.39 -1.01
N LEU A 170 -4.56 12.25 -1.06
CA LEU A 170 -5.28 11.71 0.11
C LEU A 170 -4.34 11.34 1.26
N CYS A 171 -3.17 10.78 0.94
CA CYS A 171 -2.15 10.38 1.89
C CYS A 171 -1.29 11.55 2.40
N GLY A 172 -1.31 12.71 1.73
CA GLY A 172 -0.42 13.82 2.02
C GLY A 172 1.07 13.46 1.83
N SER A 173 1.38 12.57 0.88
CA SER A 173 2.71 12.01 0.65
C SER A 173 3.01 11.93 -0.84
N GLN A 174 4.21 12.35 -1.25
CA GLN A 174 4.64 12.29 -2.65
C GLN A 174 4.99 10.87 -3.12
N ASN A 175 5.05 9.89 -2.21
CA ASN A 175 5.17 8.50 -2.62
C ASN A 175 3.90 8.13 -3.41
N THR A 176 4.03 7.42 -4.52
CA THR A 176 2.89 7.02 -5.34
C THR A 176 2.65 5.52 -5.34
N THR A 177 3.51 4.72 -4.72
CA THR A 177 3.64 3.27 -4.97
C THR A 177 3.00 2.36 -3.92
N VAL A 178 2.59 2.90 -2.77
CA VAL A 178 2.05 2.11 -1.64
C VAL A 178 0.69 2.61 -1.19
N SER A 179 -0.07 1.79 -0.49
CA SER A 179 -1.30 2.21 0.20
C SER A 179 -0.97 3.11 1.41
N CYS A 180 -1.98 3.69 2.05
CA CYS A 180 -1.78 4.44 3.29
C CYS A 180 -3.07 4.58 4.09
N ARG A 181 -2.92 5.04 5.33
CA ARG A 181 -4.01 5.63 6.11
C ARG A 181 -3.64 7.05 6.55
N ASN A 182 -4.50 8.02 6.27
CA ASN A 182 -4.37 9.41 6.72
C ASN A 182 -5.69 9.92 7.32
N GLY A 183 -5.71 10.13 8.64
CA GLY A 183 -6.96 10.44 9.34
C GLY A 183 -7.99 9.33 9.16
N ASP A 184 -9.17 9.70 8.66
CA ASP A 184 -10.28 8.78 8.34
C ASP A 184 -10.25 8.29 6.88
N ASN A 185 -9.20 8.61 6.12
CA ASN A 185 -8.97 8.08 4.78
C ASN A 185 -8.11 6.82 4.88
N VAL A 186 -8.68 5.66 4.57
CA VAL A 186 -7.97 4.39 4.35
C VAL A 186 -7.82 4.24 2.84
N VAL A 187 -6.61 4.36 2.30
CA VAL A 187 -6.36 4.50 0.86
C VAL A 187 -5.60 3.30 0.32
N ILE A 188 -6.25 2.57 -0.58
CA ILE A 188 -5.66 1.48 -1.34
C ILE A 188 -5.16 2.03 -2.68
N ASN A 189 -3.88 1.82 -2.98
CA ASN A 189 -3.29 2.17 -4.27
C ASN A 189 -3.81 1.22 -5.37
N SER A 190 -4.38 1.78 -6.45
CA SER A 190 -5.00 1.00 -7.53
C SER A 190 -4.00 0.18 -8.35
N ALA A 191 -2.77 0.67 -8.55
CA ALA A 191 -1.74 -0.09 -9.27
C ALA A 191 -1.39 -1.37 -8.52
N ARG A 192 -1.15 -1.26 -7.21
CA ARG A 192 -0.93 -2.42 -6.33
C ARG A 192 -2.16 -3.31 -6.21
N TRP A 193 -3.37 -2.74 -6.27
CA TRP A 193 -4.60 -3.51 -6.31
C TRP A 193 -4.70 -4.38 -7.55
N ILE A 194 -4.26 -3.89 -8.71
CA ILE A 194 -4.31 -4.61 -9.99
C ILE A 194 -3.15 -5.61 -10.09
N THR A 195 -1.94 -5.26 -9.63
CA THR A 195 -0.73 -6.06 -9.92
C THR A 195 -0.14 -6.79 -8.71
N GLY A 196 -0.46 -6.38 -7.49
CA GLY A 196 0.28 -6.78 -6.30
C GLY A 196 1.75 -6.34 -6.35
N VAL A 197 2.63 -7.20 -5.84
CA VAL A 197 4.09 -7.04 -5.86
C VAL A 197 4.76 -8.37 -6.20
N GLY A 198 5.90 -8.33 -6.91
CA GLY A 198 6.51 -9.53 -7.48
C GLY A 198 7.06 -10.53 -6.45
N HIS A 199 7.34 -10.08 -5.22
CA HIS A 199 7.79 -10.94 -4.13
C HIS A 199 6.66 -11.49 -3.26
N TRP A 200 5.40 -11.19 -3.57
CA TRP A 200 4.28 -11.81 -2.88
C TRP A 200 4.22 -13.30 -3.23
N ASP A 201 4.18 -14.14 -2.21
CA ASP A 201 4.22 -15.61 -2.33
C ASP A 201 2.84 -16.27 -2.33
N GLY A 202 1.77 -15.46 -2.26
CA GLY A 202 0.37 -15.90 -2.35
C GLY A 202 -0.33 -15.50 -3.66
N THR A 203 -1.65 -15.47 -3.65
CA THR A 203 -2.45 -14.99 -4.79
C THR A 203 -2.61 -13.46 -4.76
N LEU A 204 -3.01 -12.86 -5.88
CA LEU A 204 -3.36 -11.44 -5.91
C LEU A 204 -4.49 -11.12 -4.91
N ASP A 205 -5.46 -12.00 -4.75
CA ASP A 205 -6.54 -11.80 -3.78
C ASP A 205 -6.04 -11.83 -2.33
N THR A 206 -5.07 -12.70 -1.99
CA THR A 206 -4.48 -12.65 -0.64
C THR A 206 -3.65 -11.38 -0.43
N TYR A 207 -3.00 -10.86 -1.48
CA TYR A 207 -2.34 -9.55 -1.40
C TYR A 207 -3.34 -8.42 -1.16
N ARG A 208 -4.48 -8.43 -1.85
CA ARG A 208 -5.56 -7.44 -1.68
C ARG A 208 -6.15 -7.48 -0.27
N GLN A 209 -6.35 -8.67 0.28
CA GLN A 209 -6.78 -8.87 1.67
C GLN A 209 -5.76 -8.29 2.66
N TYR A 210 -4.46 -8.56 2.43
CA TYR A 210 -3.37 -7.98 3.20
C TYR A 210 -3.45 -6.45 3.18
N ALA A 211 -3.55 -5.83 1.99
CA ALA A 211 -3.58 -4.38 1.86
C ALA A 211 -4.76 -3.75 2.61
N VAL A 212 -5.96 -4.34 2.50
CA VAL A 212 -7.14 -3.88 3.24
C VAL A 212 -6.93 -4.01 4.75
N ASN A 213 -6.51 -5.18 5.23
CA ASN A 213 -6.32 -5.40 6.67
C ASN A 213 -5.22 -4.52 7.26
N HIS A 214 -4.13 -4.28 6.52
CA HIS A 214 -3.02 -3.42 6.94
C HIS A 214 -3.48 -1.97 7.15
N GLU A 215 -4.13 -1.38 6.14
CA GLU A 215 -4.54 0.02 6.21
C GLU A 215 -5.70 0.24 7.19
N VAL A 216 -6.62 -0.72 7.30
CA VAL A 216 -7.64 -0.70 8.35
C VAL A 216 -6.97 -0.88 9.72
N GLY A 217 -5.95 -1.72 9.86
CA GLY A 217 -5.17 -1.85 11.09
C GLY A 217 -4.61 -0.51 11.58
N HIS A 218 -4.13 0.33 10.68
CA HIS A 218 -3.75 1.71 11.01
C HIS A 218 -4.92 2.55 11.50
N ARG A 219 -6.12 2.41 10.92
CA ARG A 219 -7.34 3.10 11.39
C ARG A 219 -7.78 2.63 12.77
N LEU A 220 -7.47 1.39 13.13
CA LEU A 220 -7.69 0.81 14.46
C LEU A 220 -6.60 1.19 15.48
N GLY A 221 -5.55 1.89 15.04
CA GLY A 221 -4.48 2.40 15.89
C GLY A 221 -3.23 1.50 15.96
N HIS A 222 -3.10 0.50 15.10
CA HIS A 222 -1.91 -0.33 15.03
C HIS A 222 -0.78 0.39 14.28
N GLY A 223 0.41 0.41 14.88
CA GLY A 223 1.64 0.82 14.21
C GLY A 223 2.24 -0.32 13.40
N HIS A 224 3.30 -0.04 12.65
CA HIS A 224 4.00 -1.08 11.91
C HIS A 224 4.73 -2.06 12.85
N GLU A 225 4.80 -3.29 12.36
CA GLU A 225 5.58 -4.37 12.94
C GLU A 225 6.58 -4.90 11.89
N VAL A 226 7.50 -5.76 12.29
CA VAL A 226 8.46 -6.39 11.38
C VAL A 226 8.47 -7.90 11.54
N CYS A 227 8.99 -8.60 10.54
CA CYS A 227 9.15 -10.04 10.51
C CYS A 227 9.87 -10.53 11.78
N PRO A 228 9.24 -11.38 12.61
CA PRO A 228 9.84 -11.83 13.86
C PRO A 228 11.00 -12.80 13.64
N ALA A 229 10.93 -13.66 12.62
CA ALA A 229 11.97 -14.60 12.22
C ALA A 229 11.72 -15.14 10.81
N GLU A 230 12.79 -15.62 10.16
CA GLU A 230 12.73 -16.25 8.84
C GLU A 230 11.80 -17.48 8.85
N GLY A 231 10.96 -17.62 7.81
CA GLY A 231 10.01 -18.71 7.65
C GLY A 231 8.71 -18.56 8.45
N GLU A 232 8.63 -17.61 9.38
CA GLU A 232 7.39 -17.33 10.12
C GLU A 232 6.38 -16.57 9.25
N PRO A 233 5.07 -16.62 9.57
CA PRO A 233 4.08 -15.72 8.98
C PRO A 233 4.42 -14.26 9.30
N SER A 234 4.43 -13.41 8.28
CA SER A 234 4.63 -11.98 8.48
C SER A 234 3.46 -11.39 9.29
N PRO A 235 3.69 -10.50 10.27
CA PRO A 235 2.58 -9.78 10.88
C PRO A 235 1.82 -8.98 9.82
N VAL A 236 0.49 -8.91 9.91
CA VAL A 236 -0.30 -8.15 8.92
C VAL A 236 0.08 -6.66 8.90
N MET A 237 0.58 -6.15 10.04
CA MET A 237 1.07 -4.78 10.18
C MET A 237 2.52 -4.59 9.74
N ALA A 238 3.20 -5.64 9.25
CA ALA A 238 4.46 -5.47 8.54
C ALA A 238 4.22 -4.91 7.14
N GLN A 239 5.14 -4.08 6.64
CA GLN A 239 5.00 -3.40 5.35
C GLN A 239 5.34 -4.34 4.18
N GLN A 240 4.57 -5.42 4.04
CA GLN A 240 4.82 -6.53 3.10
C GLN A 240 4.82 -6.09 1.62
N THR A 241 4.18 -4.96 1.30
CA THR A 241 4.26 -4.31 -0.02
C THR A 241 5.71 -3.94 -0.38
N TYR A 242 6.53 -3.51 0.58
CA TYR A 242 7.95 -3.25 0.33
C TYR A 242 8.76 -4.55 0.23
N GLN A 243 8.58 -5.46 1.19
CA GLN A 243 9.32 -6.72 1.28
C GLN A 243 8.75 -7.65 2.37
N LEU A 244 9.05 -8.95 2.28
CA LEU A 244 8.72 -9.93 3.32
C LEU A 244 9.81 -10.13 4.38
N ALA A 245 11.04 -9.68 4.13
CA ALA A 245 12.17 -9.76 5.07
C ALA A 245 12.44 -11.18 5.64
N GLY A 246 12.23 -12.22 4.82
CA GLY A 246 12.43 -13.63 5.21
C GLY A 246 11.19 -14.33 5.77
N CYS A 247 10.13 -13.58 6.11
CA CYS A 247 8.84 -14.17 6.46
C CYS A 247 8.08 -14.66 5.22
N THR A 248 7.03 -15.46 5.45
CA THR A 248 6.01 -15.78 4.44
C THR A 248 4.94 -14.68 4.41
N GLY A 249 4.35 -14.44 3.23
CA GLY A 249 3.28 -13.47 3.06
C GLY A 249 2.03 -13.85 3.85
N ASN A 250 1.44 -12.88 4.55
CA ASN A 250 0.26 -13.10 5.38
C ASN A 250 -0.72 -11.93 5.27
N ALA A 251 -1.98 -12.27 5.00
CA ALA A 251 -3.05 -11.31 4.83
C ALA A 251 -3.86 -10.99 6.07
N TRP A 252 -3.65 -11.75 7.16
CA TRP A 252 -4.61 -11.80 8.25
C TRP A 252 -3.98 -11.44 9.60
N PRO A 253 -4.63 -10.60 10.42
CA PRO A 253 -4.22 -10.39 11.81
C PRO A 253 -4.32 -11.69 12.63
N TYR A 254 -5.33 -12.53 12.38
CA TYR A 254 -5.57 -13.79 13.07
C TYR A 254 -5.70 -14.96 12.08
N PRO A 255 -4.62 -15.48 11.48
CA PRO A 255 -4.71 -16.49 10.41
C PRO A 255 -5.44 -17.78 10.81
N ASP A 256 -5.41 -18.14 12.09
CA ASP A 256 -6.13 -19.27 12.69
C ASP A 256 -7.49 -18.88 13.32
N SER A 257 -7.94 -17.64 13.09
CA SER A 257 -9.15 -17.02 13.66
C SER A 257 -9.14 -16.81 15.18
N SER A 258 -7.99 -16.92 15.85
CA SER A 258 -7.91 -16.80 17.32
C SER A 258 -6.64 -16.16 17.87
N THR A 259 -5.50 -16.35 17.22
CA THR A 259 -4.19 -15.90 17.67
C THR A 259 -3.69 -14.76 16.78
N TYR A 260 -3.44 -13.59 17.38
CA TYR A 260 -2.83 -12.48 16.65
C TYR A 260 -1.39 -12.82 16.29
N VAL A 261 -1.04 -12.71 15.00
CA VAL A 261 0.36 -12.83 14.56
C VAL A 261 1.05 -11.49 14.77
N SER A 262 1.88 -11.42 15.82
CA SER A 262 2.64 -10.23 16.19
C SER A 262 4.12 -10.34 15.81
N GLY A 263 4.72 -9.21 15.46
CA GLY A 263 6.17 -9.03 15.39
C GLY A 263 6.68 -7.87 16.28
N PRO A 264 8.00 -7.65 16.34
CA PRO A 264 8.56 -6.45 16.95
C PRO A 264 8.02 -5.18 16.26
N ALA A 265 7.82 -4.11 17.01
CA ALA A 265 7.50 -2.81 16.41
C ALA A 265 8.65 -2.31 15.54
N GLY A 266 8.35 -1.79 14.36
CA GLY A 266 9.35 -1.25 13.45
C GLY A 266 8.82 -1.07 12.03
N ASP A 267 9.63 -0.46 11.19
CA ASP A 267 9.32 -0.16 9.79
C ASP A 267 10.32 -0.87 8.87
N TYR A 268 9.85 -1.34 7.72
CA TYR A 268 10.72 -1.61 6.61
C TYR A 268 11.02 -0.30 5.89
N ASN A 269 12.26 0.18 6.04
CA ASN A 269 12.85 1.12 5.08
C ASN A 269 13.24 0.35 3.81
N GLY A 270 12.29 -0.43 3.28
CA GLY A 270 12.51 -1.35 2.17
C GLY A 270 12.96 -0.62 0.91
N PRO A 271 13.43 -1.36 -0.11
CA PRO A 271 13.84 -0.73 -1.35
C PRO A 271 12.68 0.06 -1.94
N ASP A 272 13.01 1.17 -2.60
CA ASP A 272 12.01 1.90 -3.38
C ASP A 272 11.37 0.94 -4.38
N LEU A 273 10.05 0.84 -4.33
CA LEU A 273 9.31 0.14 -5.37
C LEU A 273 9.49 0.90 -6.69
N PRO A 274 9.49 0.19 -7.83
CA PRO A 274 9.44 0.84 -9.13
C PRO A 274 8.33 1.89 -9.12
N PRO A 275 8.59 3.10 -9.64
CA PRO A 275 7.57 4.14 -9.68
C PRO A 275 6.36 3.62 -10.47
N ASP A 276 5.17 3.97 -10.01
CA ASP A 276 3.95 3.82 -10.78
C ASP A 276 3.96 4.92 -11.86
N ASP A 277 4.67 4.76 -12.97
CA ASP A 277 4.83 5.77 -14.04
C ASP A 277 4.11 5.36 -15.35
N PHE A 278 2.98 4.67 -15.20
CA PHE A 278 2.18 4.18 -16.31
C PHE A 278 1.70 5.32 -17.22
N ILE A 279 1.71 5.06 -18.53
CA ILE A 279 1.09 5.96 -19.49
C ILE A 279 -0.40 5.66 -19.51
N ASP A 280 -1.22 6.63 -19.10
CA ASP A 280 -2.68 6.58 -19.25
C ASP A 280 -3.01 6.38 -20.73
N ARG A 281 -3.69 5.28 -21.07
CA ARG A 281 -4.05 4.92 -22.46
C ARG A 281 -5.54 5.10 -22.72
#